data_AF-A0A820NHD2-F1
#
_entry.id   AF-A0A820NHD2-F1
#
_cell.length_a   1.000
_cell.length_b   1.000
_cell.length_c   1.000
_cell.angle_alpha   90.00
_cell.angle_beta   90.00
_cell.angle_gamma   90.00
#
_symmetry.space_group_name_H-M   'P 1'
#
loop_
_entity.id
_entity.type
_entity.pdbx_description
1 polymer ?
#
loop_
_entity_poly.entity_id
_entity_poly.type
_entity_poly.pdbx_seq_one_letter_code
_entity_poly.pdbx_strand_id
1 'polypeptide(L)' 'LLAITNYNIAKALAGLCEYKKSIEYASQAVNIARHTFGSNHENVQLYENYVKKLRRRTLINVVPNGAVYE' A
#
# COMPACT_ATOMS: atom_id res chain seq x y z
N LEU A 1 2.93 2.32 -17.58
CA LEU A 1 2.91 3.66 -16.94
C LEU A 1 1.83 3.79 -15.86
N LEU A 2 0.57 3.43 -16.13
CA LEU A 2 -0.54 3.60 -15.19
C LEU A 2 -0.29 2.98 -13.79
N ALA A 3 0.31 1.78 -13.70
CA ALA A 3 0.64 1.15 -12.41
C ALA A 3 1.68 1.96 -11.59
N ILE A 4 2.71 2.49 -12.26
CA ILE A 4 3.76 3.31 -11.63
C ILE A 4 3.16 4.62 -11.09
N THR A 5 2.28 5.25 -11.86
CA THR A 5 1.60 6.49 -11.43
C THR A 5 0.75 6.25 -10.18
N ASN A 6 -0.06 5.17 -10.17
CA ASN A 6 -0.86 4.79 -9.00
C ASN A 6 0.02 4.50 -7.78
N TYR A 7 1.15 3.82 -7.97
CA TYR A 7 2.12 3.56 -6.90
C TYR A 7 2.72 4.86 -6.33
N ASN A 8 3.04 5.82 -7.18
CA ASN A 8 3.58 7.12 -6.74
C ASN A 8 2.54 7.95 -5.98
N ILE A 9 1.28 7.94 -6.43
CA ILE A 9 0.16 8.57 -5.70
C ILE A 9 -0.01 7.92 -4.32
N ALA A 10 0.03 6.58 -4.26
CA ALA A 10 -0.04 5.87 -2.99
C ALA A 10 1.08 6.28 -2.03
N LYS A 11 2.32 6.45 -2.54
CA LYS A 11 3.45 6.94 -1.73
C LYS A 11 3.23 8.36 -1.19
N ALA A 12 2.72 9.26 -2.02
CA ALA A 12 2.43 10.62 -1.59
C ALA A 12 1.35 10.64 -0.49
N LEU A 13 0.26 9.89 -0.69
CA LEU A 13 -0.82 9.76 0.29
C LEU A 13 -0.37 9.12 1.61
N ALA A 14 0.53 8.13 1.55
CA ALA A 14 1.13 7.55 2.75
C ALA A 14 1.97 8.56 3.54
N GLY A 15 2.65 9.48 2.84
CA GLY A 15 3.38 10.60 3.44
C GLY A 15 2.45 11.61 4.13
N LEU A 16 1.22 11.75 3.62
CA LEU A 16 0.16 12.58 4.22
C LEU A 16 -0.66 11.84 5.30
N CYS A 17 -0.23 10.65 5.73
CA CYS A 17 -0.96 9.78 6.67
C CYS A 17 -2.36 9.36 6.19
N GLU A 18 -2.68 9.54 4.90
CA GLU A 18 -3.93 9.09 4.28
C GLU A 18 -3.86 7.61 3.90
N TYR A 19 -3.66 6.75 4.91
CA TYR A 19 -3.36 5.33 4.68
C TYR A 19 -4.47 4.57 3.96
N LYS A 20 -5.75 4.92 4.18
CA LYS A 20 -6.87 4.28 3.48
C LYS A 20 -6.79 4.50 1.97
N LYS A 21 -6.67 5.76 1.53
CA LYS A 21 -6.52 6.10 0.10
C LYS A 21 -5.21 5.55 -0.46
N SER A 22 -4.12 5.62 0.30
CA SER A 22 -2.84 5.04 -0.09
C SER A 22 -2.95 3.54 -0.42
N ILE A 23 -3.65 2.76 0.41
CA ILE A 23 -3.89 1.32 0.18
C ILE A 23 -4.71 1.10 -1.09
N GLU A 24 -5.72 1.92 -1.35
CA GLU A 24 -6.56 1.82 -2.55
C GLU A 24 -5.73 1.99 -3.83
N TYR A 25 -4.99 3.10 -3.93
CA TYR A 25 -4.13 3.37 -5.09
C TYR A 25 -3.01 2.31 -5.24
N ALA A 26 -2.41 1.87 -4.14
CA ALA A 26 -1.40 0.81 -4.17
C ALA A 26 -2.01 -0.53 -4.65
N SER A 27 -3.25 -0.84 -4.28
CA SER A 27 -3.94 -2.05 -4.74
C SER A 27 -4.32 -1.97 -6.22
N GLN A 28 -4.74 -0.80 -6.71
CA GLN A 28 -4.94 -0.56 -8.15
C GLN A 28 -3.65 -0.76 -8.94
N ALA A 29 -2.51 -0.27 -8.42
CA ALA A 29 -1.20 -0.50 -9.03
C ALA A 29 -0.86 -2.00 -9.14
N VAL A 30 -1.11 -2.79 -8.08
CA VAL A 30 -0.94 -4.25 -8.09
C VAL A 30 -1.79 -4.89 -9.19
N ASN A 31 -3.09 -4.56 -9.25
CA ASN A 31 -4.00 -5.15 -10.23
C ASN A 31 -3.54 -4.86 -11.67
N ILE A 32 -3.24 -3.60 -11.98
CA ILE A 32 -2.77 -3.20 -13.32
C ILE A 32 -1.45 -3.90 -13.66
N ALA A 33 -0.49 -3.91 -12.73
CA ALA A 33 0.80 -4.56 -12.94
C ALA A 33 0.64 -6.06 -13.17
N ARG A 34 -0.25 -6.72 -12.43
CA ARG A 34 -0.53 -8.15 -12.58
C ARG A 34 -1.17 -8.47 -13.93
N HIS A 35 -2.13 -7.66 -14.38
CA HIS A 35 -2.73 -7.82 -15.71
C HIS A 35 -1.76 -7.56 -16.85
N THR A 36 -0.78 -6.66 -16.66
CA THR A 36 0.17 -6.27 -17.71
C THR A 36 1.36 -7.22 -17.81
N PHE A 37 1.90 -7.66 -16.68
CA PHE A 37 3.18 -8.37 -16.61
C PHE A 37 3.09 -9.79 -16.04
N GLY A 38 1.94 -10.16 -15.45
CA GLY A 38 1.78 -11.42 -14.71
C GLY A 38 2.27 -11.34 -13.26
N SER A 39 1.78 -12.25 -12.42
CA SER A 39 1.96 -12.21 -10.96
C SER A 39 3.41 -12.33 -10.48
N ASN A 40 4.30 -12.98 -11.24
CA ASN A 40 5.69 -13.19 -10.83
C ASN A 40 6.60 -12.00 -11.16
N HIS A 41 6.11 -10.99 -11.87
CA HIS A 41 6.92 -9.84 -12.24
C HIS A 41 7.33 -9.01 -11.01
N GLU A 42 8.57 -8.53 -10.98
CA GLU A 42 9.15 -7.80 -9.84
C GLU A 42 8.31 -6.60 -9.39
N ASN A 43 7.81 -5.80 -10.34
CA ASN A 43 6.89 -4.69 -10.07
C ASN A 43 5.63 -5.11 -9.29
N VAL A 44 5.06 -6.29 -9.57
CA VAL A 44 3.88 -6.79 -8.85
C VAL A 44 4.26 -7.07 -7.40
N GLN A 45 5.37 -7.77 -7.18
CA GLN A 45 5.87 -8.10 -5.84
C GLN A 45 6.19 -6.83 -5.04
N LEU A 46 6.80 -5.82 -5.68
CA LEU A 46 7.10 -4.53 -5.07
C LEU A 46 5.83 -3.84 -4.57
N TYR A 47 4.79 -3.74 -5.41
CA TYR A 47 3.55 -3.06 -5.05
C TYR A 47 2.77 -3.83 -3.98
N GLU A 48 2.76 -5.17 -4.03
CA GLU A 48 2.14 -5.99 -2.99
C GLU A 48 2.83 -5.85 -1.63
N ASN A 49 4.17 -5.83 -1.62
CA ASN A 49 4.94 -5.59 -0.41
C ASN A 49 4.64 -4.20 0.17
N TYR A 50 4.43 -3.21 -0.69
CA TYR A 50 4.03 -1.88 -0.27
C TYR A 50 2.63 -1.88 0.38
N VAL A 51 1.63 -2.53 -0.22
CA VAL A 51 0.29 -2.70 0.37
C VAL A 51 0.37 -3.39 1.75
N LYS A 52 1.17 -4.46 1.89
CA LYS A 52 1.39 -5.14 3.17
C LYS A 52 2.00 -4.21 4.23
N LYS A 53 2.97 -3.37 3.84
CA LYS A 53 3.58 -2.37 4.74
C LYS A 53 2.55 -1.33 5.19
N LEU A 54 1.72 -0.82 4.28
CA LEU A 54 0.67 0.14 4.62
C LEU A 54 -0.36 -0.47 5.57
N ARG A 55 -0.84 -1.68 5.30
CA ARG A 55 -1.78 -2.38 6.19
C ARG A 55 -1.22 -2.60 7.59
N ARG A 56 0.05 -3.03 7.71
CA ARG A 56 0.73 -3.14 9.00
C ARG A 56 0.77 -1.79 9.74
N ARG A 57 1.11 -0.71 9.04
CA ARG A 57 1.12 0.64 9.63
C ARG A 57 -0.27 1.08 10.07
N THR A 58 -1.30 0.84 9.26
CA THR A 58 -2.69 1.17 9.62
C THR A 58 -3.15 0.37 10.82
N LEU A 59 -2.84 -0.93 10.90
CA LEU A 59 -3.16 -1.75 12.07
C LEU A 59 -2.46 -1.23 13.33
N ILE A 60 -1.16 -0.92 13.26
CA ILE A 60 -0.41 -0.33 14.38
C ILE A 60 -1.00 1.03 14.78
N ASN A 61 -1.42 1.86 13.82
CA ASN A 61 -2.00 3.18 14.10
C ASN A 61 -3.47 3.11 14.60
N VAL A 62 -4.17 1.99 14.38
CA VAL A 62 -5.51 1.72 14.91
C VAL A 62 -5.45 1.13 16.32
N VAL A 63 -4.31 0.55 16.74
CA VAL A 63 -4.02 0.25 18.15
C VAL A 63 -3.36 1.51 18.74
N PRO A 64 -4.11 2.42 19.38
CA PRO A 64 -3.51 3.64 19.87
C PRO A 64 -2.61 3.29 21.06
N ASN A 65 -1.39 3.80 21.05
CA ASN A 65 -0.62 4.23 22.23
C ASN A 65 -1.03 3.59 23.57
N GLY A 66 -0.32 2.53 23.98
CA GLY A 66 -0.14 2.25 25.41
C GLY A 66 -1.40 1.93 26.24
N ALA A 67 -2.29 1.07 25.75
CA ALA A 67 -3.14 0.33 26.68
C ALA A 67 -2.26 -0.68 27.45
N VAL A 68 -1.64 -0.22 28.53
CA VAL A 68 -1.46 -1.06 29.72
C VAL A 68 -2.87 -1.33 30.22
N TYR A 69 -3.33 -2.56 30.09
CA TYR A 69 -4.49 -3.02 30.84
C TYR A 69 -3.97 -3.31 32.26
N GLU A 70 -4.29 -2.43 33.21
CA GLU A 70 -4.42 -2.83 34.62
C GLU A 70 -5.76 -3.57 34.81
#